data_AF-A0A7R8CVH5-F1
#
_entry.id   AF-A0A7R8CVH5-F1
#
_cell.length_a   1.000
_cell.length_b   1.000
_cell.length_c   1.000
_cell.angle_alpha   90.00
_cell.angle_beta   90.00
_cell.angle_gamma   90.00
#
_symmetry.space_group_name_H-M   'P 1'
#
loop_
_entity.id
_entity.type
_entity.pdbx_description
1 polymer ?
#
loop_
_entity_poly.entity_id
_entity_poly.type
_entity_poly.pdbx_seq_one_letter_code
_entity_poly.pdbx_strand_id
1 'polypeptide(L)'
;MLNQISYVISFGAQGLRRAPTHFKVLRSEGLIQNDVLAGKLPLIKDVYDMRQTKMAEWMENVEKAISRIMADKVYTSAEFKRERDNFHALCKDLERVEVKKWLQQILEILMAERAKEERKEQLGKLDALIKKHEELIPTVLKTQVKVDLYWKCYAYGDELKPHIEFLDGIMLSSTRDIAPSCVENVDELIERQEKSLTQLETKRNVVKELIGKGKQLLENPDKPKFLDSHVKRIEEGWDDTKEKASARLQLLQETKAAWEGYAEGLVQIGDEFEKAEDEIKKVKKRFNLQSAFDDLEKRQKIFADTKNTVETIYKSIQDNYDIMTMTLPDEKKDFVKKEVKAVTDKLGVVNKFEEKVKKIETFVNSLNGFDKSLKTLNTWMTDAETQLNDIKNNSDKMTPEDRVSLTMELQEDVAAKVEIIRENIKNEEENSSPKETRFLRMLKTSRMS
;
A
#
# COMPACT_ATOMS: atom_id res chain seq x y z
N MET A 1 -74.62 40.13 28.98
CA MET A 1 -73.16 40.16 29.28
C MET A 1 -72.29 39.34 28.32
N LEU A 2 -72.80 38.75 27.24
CA LEU A 2 -71.98 38.09 26.20
C LEU A 2 -71.97 38.81 24.83
N ASN A 3 -72.84 39.82 24.61
CA ASN A 3 -72.88 40.56 23.34
C ASN A 3 -72.09 41.89 23.31
N GLN A 4 -71.48 42.32 24.43
CA GLN A 4 -70.58 43.48 24.44
C GLN A 4 -69.09 43.11 24.36
N ILE A 5 -68.73 41.85 24.59
CA ILE A 5 -67.35 41.37 24.47
C ILE A 5 -67.00 41.11 22.99
N SER A 6 -67.99 40.80 22.15
CA SER A 6 -67.78 40.57 20.71
C SER A 6 -67.38 41.84 19.93
N TYR A 7 -67.77 43.03 20.41
CA TYR A 7 -67.42 44.31 19.77
C TYR A 7 -65.94 44.71 19.98
N VAL A 8 -65.30 44.21 21.04
CA VAL A 8 -63.89 44.51 21.36
C VAL A 8 -62.94 43.57 20.61
N ILE A 9 -63.37 42.34 20.33
CA ILE A 9 -62.55 41.34 19.62
C ILE A 9 -62.57 41.58 18.10
N SER A 10 -63.68 42.09 17.55
CA SER A 10 -63.83 42.29 16.09
C SER A 10 -63.04 43.49 15.54
N PHE A 11 -62.70 44.47 16.39
CA PHE A 11 -61.89 45.64 15.98
C PHE A 11 -60.38 45.37 15.95
N GLY A 12 -59.93 44.24 16.50
CA GLY A 12 -58.52 43.87 16.55
C GLY A 12 -57.88 43.52 15.21
N ALA A 13 -58.67 43.23 14.17
CA ALA A 13 -58.14 42.72 12.90
C ALA A 13 -58.18 43.71 11.73
N GLN A 14 -59.03 44.74 11.70
CA GLN A 14 -59.15 45.64 10.53
C GLN A 14 -59.24 47.15 10.83
N GLY A 15 -59.23 47.59 12.09
CA GLY A 15 -59.39 49.01 12.46
C GLY A 15 -58.11 49.83 12.70
N LEU A 16 -56.94 49.19 12.69
CA LEU A 16 -55.68 49.77 13.20
C LEU A 16 -55.01 50.85 12.32
N ARG A 17 -55.63 51.28 11.21
CA ARG A 17 -55.12 52.38 10.38
C ARG A 17 -55.58 53.78 10.79
N ARG A 18 -56.51 53.93 11.75
CA ARG A 18 -57.12 55.24 12.10
C ARG A 18 -57.17 55.57 13.59
N ALA A 19 -56.41 54.88 14.44
CA ALA A 19 -56.33 55.20 15.87
C ALA A 19 -55.65 56.55 16.23
N PRO A 20 -54.65 57.11 15.47
CA PRO A 20 -53.95 58.31 15.93
C PRO A 20 -54.83 59.58 15.91
N THR A 21 -55.82 59.63 15.02
CA THR A 21 -56.67 60.81 14.83
C THR A 21 -57.83 60.89 15.83
N HIS A 22 -58.36 59.76 16.30
CA HIS A 22 -59.48 59.77 17.24
C HIS A 22 -59.11 60.26 18.65
N PHE A 23 -57.87 60.03 19.11
CA PHE A 23 -57.42 60.52 20.43
C PHE A 23 -57.14 62.03 20.47
N LYS A 24 -56.73 62.63 19.33
CA LYS A 24 -56.57 64.10 19.23
C LYS A 24 -57.91 64.83 19.15
N VAL A 25 -58.90 64.26 18.45
CA VAL A 25 -60.24 64.85 18.29
C VAL A 25 -61.03 64.81 19.61
N LEU A 26 -60.84 63.79 20.45
CA LEU A 26 -61.47 63.70 21.77
C LEU A 26 -60.98 64.72 22.81
N ARG A 27 -59.92 65.50 22.51
CA ARG A 27 -59.40 66.56 23.39
C ARG A 27 -59.96 67.95 23.05
N SER A 28 -60.46 68.15 21.82
CA SER A 28 -60.95 69.46 21.34
C SER A 28 -62.43 69.71 21.59
N GLU A 29 -63.21 68.68 21.91
CA GLU A 29 -64.62 68.80 22.26
C GLU A 29 -64.80 68.36 23.71
N GLY A 30 -64.79 69.31 24.64
CA GLY A 30 -64.87 69.11 26.09
C GLY A 30 -66.18 68.49 26.60
N LEU A 31 -66.58 67.35 26.07
CA LEU A 31 -67.77 66.57 26.43
C LEU A 31 -67.49 65.06 26.33
N ILE A 32 -66.46 64.57 27.03
CA ILE A 32 -66.44 63.20 27.57
C ILE A 32 -65.89 63.26 29.00
N GLN A 33 -66.67 62.77 29.95
CA GLN A 33 -66.34 62.65 31.37
C GLN A 33 -64.93 62.12 31.62
N ASN A 34 -64.15 62.82 32.46
CA ASN A 34 -62.90 62.35 33.05
C ASN A 34 -63.02 60.92 33.65
N ASP A 35 -64.21 60.50 34.07
CA ASP A 35 -64.49 59.16 34.63
C ASP A 35 -64.38 58.01 33.61
N VAL A 36 -64.67 58.24 32.33
CA VAL A 36 -64.60 57.18 31.29
C VAL A 36 -63.16 56.93 30.84
N LEU A 37 -62.30 57.95 30.92
CA LEU A 37 -60.86 57.84 30.69
C LEU A 37 -60.13 57.25 31.91
N ALA A 38 -60.53 57.64 33.12
CA ALA A 38 -60.00 57.08 34.37
C ALA A 38 -60.23 55.57 34.50
N GLY A 39 -61.38 55.04 34.03
CA GLY A 39 -61.67 53.61 34.03
C GLY A 39 -60.92 52.78 32.97
N LYS A 40 -60.40 53.40 31.89
CA LYS A 40 -59.70 52.72 30.78
C LYS A 40 -58.18 52.78 30.91
N LEU A 41 -57.64 53.72 31.68
CA LEU A 41 -56.21 53.90 31.89
C LEU A 41 -55.51 52.68 32.53
N PRO A 42 -56.11 51.97 33.51
CA PRO A 42 -55.53 50.75 34.06
C PRO A 42 -55.38 49.64 33.01
N LEU A 43 -56.40 49.43 32.18
CA LEU A 43 -56.36 48.43 31.10
C LEU A 43 -55.28 48.75 30.06
N ILE A 44 -55.10 50.04 29.71
CA ILE A 44 -54.05 50.47 28.78
C ILE A 44 -52.66 50.24 29.39
N LYS A 45 -52.51 50.50 30.70
CA LYS A 45 -51.28 50.22 31.44
C LYS A 45 -50.98 48.71 31.47
N ASP A 46 -51.95 47.86 31.75
CA ASP A 46 -51.77 46.40 31.75
C ASP A 46 -51.31 45.87 30.37
N VAL A 47 -51.89 46.40 29.28
CA VAL A 47 -51.48 46.03 27.91
C VAL A 47 -50.09 46.57 27.58
N TYR A 48 -49.72 47.75 28.08
CA TYR A 48 -48.37 48.30 27.95
C TYR A 48 -47.34 47.42 28.68
N ASP A 49 -47.57 47.14 29.97
CA ASP A 49 -46.70 46.33 30.82
C ASP A 49 -46.54 44.91 30.24
N MET A 50 -47.63 44.32 29.73
CA MET A 50 -47.60 43.03 29.04
C MET A 50 -46.70 43.08 27.78
N ARG A 51 -46.83 44.10 26.94
CA ARG A 51 -46.02 44.21 25.70
C ARG A 51 -44.56 44.52 26.00
N GLN A 52 -44.28 45.33 27.01
CA GLN A 52 -42.93 45.60 27.49
C GLN A 52 -42.27 44.32 28.02
N THR A 53 -42.98 43.57 28.87
CA THR A 53 -42.52 42.28 29.41
C THR A 53 -42.22 41.28 28.30
N LYS A 54 -43.15 41.13 27.34
CA LYS A 54 -42.94 40.24 26.17
C LYS A 54 -41.72 40.60 25.34
N MET A 55 -41.42 41.91 25.18
CA MET A 55 -40.22 42.35 24.47
C MET A 55 -38.95 41.98 25.25
N ALA A 56 -38.96 42.12 26.58
CA ALA A 56 -37.85 41.72 27.43
C ALA A 56 -37.61 40.19 27.42
N GLU A 57 -38.67 39.40 27.58
CA GLU A 57 -38.62 37.92 27.53
C GLU A 57 -38.11 37.41 26.17
N TRP A 58 -38.56 38.04 25.08
CA TRP A 58 -38.08 37.71 23.74
C TRP A 58 -36.57 37.97 23.60
N MET A 59 -36.07 39.12 24.08
CA MET A 59 -34.62 39.42 24.06
C MET A 59 -33.82 38.40 24.86
N GLU A 60 -34.29 38.04 26.06
CA GLU A 60 -33.63 37.03 26.91
C GLU A 60 -33.60 35.65 26.22
N ASN A 61 -34.69 35.26 25.53
CA ASN A 61 -34.75 34.01 24.79
C ASN A 61 -33.79 34.01 23.58
N VAL A 62 -33.64 35.14 22.89
CA VAL A 62 -32.66 35.32 21.82
C VAL A 62 -31.23 35.18 22.36
N GLU A 63 -30.90 35.87 23.45
CA GLU A 63 -29.59 35.79 24.10
C GLU A 63 -29.26 34.36 24.56
N LYS A 64 -30.23 33.64 25.13
CA LYS A 64 -30.10 32.22 25.50
C LYS A 64 -29.86 31.34 24.28
N ALA A 65 -30.59 31.56 23.18
CA ALA A 65 -30.40 30.81 21.94
C ALA A 65 -29.00 31.05 21.33
N ILE A 66 -28.55 32.31 21.29
CA ILE A 66 -27.20 32.68 20.85
C ILE A 66 -26.16 31.95 21.73
N SER A 67 -26.33 32.00 23.05
CA SER A 67 -25.41 31.37 23.99
C SER A 67 -25.30 29.85 23.80
N ARG A 68 -26.42 29.17 23.51
CA ARG A 68 -26.41 27.72 23.20
C ARG A 68 -25.67 27.43 21.90
N ILE A 69 -26.02 28.15 20.83
CA ILE A 69 -25.42 27.95 19.50
C ILE A 69 -23.91 28.21 19.50
N MET A 70 -23.49 29.23 20.25
CA MET A 70 -22.09 29.64 20.34
C MET A 70 -21.30 28.89 21.42
N ALA A 71 -21.95 27.98 22.16
CA ALA A 71 -21.26 27.13 23.13
C ALA A 71 -20.28 26.19 22.43
N ASP A 72 -19.20 25.81 23.12
CA ASP A 72 -18.23 24.82 22.65
C ASP A 72 -18.77 23.38 22.86
N LYS A 73 -19.98 23.14 22.35
CA LYS A 73 -20.64 21.83 22.36
C LYS A 73 -20.62 21.27 20.94
N VAL A 74 -20.21 20.01 20.82
CA VAL A 74 -20.37 19.24 19.57
C VAL A 74 -21.81 18.74 19.51
N TYR A 75 -22.54 19.12 18.46
CA TYR A 75 -23.90 18.67 18.21
C TYR A 75 -23.90 17.54 17.18
N THR A 76 -24.93 16.71 17.20
CA THR A 76 -25.32 15.98 15.99
C THR A 76 -26.03 16.92 15.03
N SER A 77 -26.04 16.60 13.73
CA SER A 77 -26.72 17.41 12.71
C SER A 77 -28.20 17.62 13.02
N ALA A 78 -28.88 16.60 13.56
CA ALA A 78 -30.28 16.69 13.97
C ALA A 78 -30.48 17.62 15.17
N GLU A 79 -29.59 17.60 16.16
CA GLU A 79 -29.65 18.51 17.31
C GLU A 79 -29.36 19.95 16.88
N PHE A 80 -28.33 20.17 16.07
CA PHE A 80 -28.01 21.51 15.58
C PHE A 80 -29.12 22.10 14.71
N LYS A 81 -29.79 21.26 13.90
CA LYS A 81 -30.98 21.67 13.13
C LYS A 81 -32.06 22.26 14.02
N ARG A 82 -32.34 21.63 15.17
CA ARG A 82 -33.35 22.10 16.11
C ARG A 82 -32.97 23.45 16.73
N GLU A 83 -31.72 23.62 17.13
CA GLU A 83 -31.22 24.89 17.67
C GLU A 83 -31.27 26.01 16.62
N ARG A 84 -30.88 25.73 15.37
CA ARG A 84 -31.02 26.65 14.24
C ARG A 84 -32.48 27.06 14.03
N ASP A 85 -33.39 26.09 13.91
CA ASP A 85 -34.79 26.36 13.60
C ASP A 85 -35.46 27.18 14.71
N ASN A 86 -35.11 26.89 15.97
CA ASN A 86 -35.52 27.70 17.13
C ASN A 86 -34.99 29.14 17.03
N PHE A 87 -33.69 29.31 16.76
CA PHE A 87 -33.09 30.64 16.62
C PHE A 87 -33.67 31.44 15.44
N HIS A 88 -33.90 30.80 14.29
CA HIS A 88 -34.53 31.43 13.13
C HIS A 88 -35.98 31.84 13.42
N ALA A 89 -36.73 31.06 14.20
CA ALA A 89 -38.07 31.44 14.62
C ALA A 89 -38.04 32.73 15.46
N LEU A 90 -37.12 32.82 16.43
CA LEU A 90 -36.93 34.03 17.24
C LEU A 90 -36.52 35.24 16.39
N CYS A 91 -35.72 35.04 15.35
CA CYS A 91 -35.29 36.09 14.44
C CYS A 91 -36.42 36.67 13.57
N LYS A 92 -37.49 35.91 13.29
CA LYS A 92 -38.65 36.46 12.55
C LYS A 92 -39.35 37.58 13.32
N ASP A 93 -39.23 37.56 14.65
CA ASP A 93 -39.80 38.55 15.56
C ASP A 93 -38.84 39.70 15.90
N LEU A 94 -37.63 39.71 15.31
CA LEU A 94 -36.53 40.66 15.57
C LEU A 94 -36.88 42.12 15.23
N GLU A 95 -37.64 42.33 14.16
CA GLU A 95 -37.95 43.66 13.63
C GLU A 95 -39.43 43.99 13.77
N ARG A 96 -39.81 44.52 14.94
CA ARG A 96 -41.11 45.18 15.11
C ARG A 96 -40.91 46.64 15.49
N VAL A 97 -40.44 47.44 14.53
CA VAL A 97 -40.37 48.91 14.64
C VAL A 97 -41.70 49.49 15.13
N GLU A 98 -42.82 48.86 14.75
CA GLU A 98 -44.17 49.20 15.20
C GLU A 98 -44.38 49.01 16.71
N VAL A 99 -43.75 48.00 17.33
CA VAL A 99 -43.84 47.75 18.78
C VAL A 99 -43.08 48.83 19.56
N LYS A 100 -41.88 49.22 19.10
CA LYS A 100 -41.13 50.32 19.71
C LYS A 100 -41.92 51.63 19.67
N LYS A 101 -42.44 51.98 18.48
CA LYS A 101 -43.27 53.19 18.29
C LYS A 101 -44.53 53.16 19.14
N TRP A 102 -45.20 52.00 19.24
CA TRP A 102 -46.38 51.83 20.07
C TRP A 102 -46.05 51.98 21.57
N LEU A 103 -44.97 51.39 22.06
CA LEU A 103 -44.55 51.52 23.45
C LEU A 103 -44.24 52.98 23.81
N GLN A 104 -43.51 53.69 22.95
CA GLN A 104 -43.21 55.12 23.14
C GLN A 104 -44.49 55.97 23.17
N GLN A 105 -45.39 55.79 22.19
CA GLN A 105 -46.64 56.55 22.09
C GLN A 105 -47.58 56.29 23.28
N ILE A 106 -47.72 55.04 23.72
CA ILE A 106 -48.59 54.71 24.85
C ILE A 106 -47.98 55.16 26.16
N LEU A 107 -46.65 55.07 26.33
CA LEU A 107 -45.99 55.58 27.53
C LEU A 107 -46.16 57.10 27.66
N GLU A 108 -46.05 57.85 26.57
CA GLU A 108 -46.34 59.30 26.56
C GLU A 108 -47.76 59.62 27.05
N ILE A 109 -48.76 58.84 26.61
CA ILE A 109 -50.16 58.99 27.05
C ILE A 109 -50.31 58.67 28.54
N LEU A 110 -49.73 57.54 28.99
CA LEU A 110 -49.80 57.11 30.39
C LEU A 110 -49.13 58.11 31.35
N MET A 111 -48.09 58.81 30.88
CA MET A 111 -47.31 59.75 31.69
C MET A 111 -47.80 61.20 31.60
N ALA A 112 -48.77 61.52 30.74
CA ALA A 112 -49.22 62.89 30.45
C ALA A 112 -49.69 63.69 31.69
N GLU A 113 -50.28 63.01 32.67
CA GLU A 113 -50.82 63.60 33.90
C GLU A 113 -50.06 63.18 35.18
N ARG A 114 -48.92 62.48 35.02
CA ARG A 114 -48.09 62.00 36.14
C ARG A 114 -47.05 63.03 36.59
N ALA A 115 -46.52 62.83 37.80
CA ALA A 115 -45.46 63.65 38.35
C ALA A 115 -44.19 63.62 37.47
N LYS A 116 -43.46 64.73 37.42
CA LYS A 116 -42.28 64.90 36.56
C LYS A 116 -41.19 63.84 36.81
N GLU A 117 -41.01 63.42 38.06
CA GLU A 117 -40.01 62.42 38.44
C GLU A 117 -40.40 61.00 37.98
N GLU A 118 -41.66 60.60 38.20
CA GLU A 118 -42.19 59.30 37.75
C GLU A 118 -42.15 59.18 36.22
N ARG A 119 -42.48 60.27 35.51
CA ARG A 119 -42.37 60.34 34.05
C ARG A 119 -40.93 60.11 33.58
N LYS A 120 -39.95 60.74 34.23
CA LYS A 120 -38.52 60.61 33.89
C LYS A 120 -38.03 59.18 34.12
N GLU A 121 -38.42 58.56 35.23
CA GLU A 121 -38.05 57.18 35.54
C GLU A 121 -38.59 56.18 34.52
N GLN A 122 -39.87 56.27 34.17
CA GLN A 122 -40.51 55.32 33.24
C GLN A 122 -40.01 55.49 31.80
N LEU A 123 -39.78 56.73 31.35
CA LEU A 123 -39.12 56.98 30.06
C LEU A 123 -37.71 56.39 30.04
N GLY A 124 -36.93 56.58 31.11
CA GLY A 124 -35.60 55.99 31.23
C GLY A 124 -35.59 54.47 31.17
N LYS A 125 -36.59 53.79 31.77
CA LYS A 125 -36.74 52.33 31.68
C LYS A 125 -37.04 51.85 30.27
N LEU A 126 -37.93 52.54 29.55
CA LEU A 126 -38.25 52.20 28.16
C LEU A 126 -37.06 52.46 27.23
N ASP A 127 -36.37 53.59 27.40
CA ASP A 127 -35.17 53.92 26.62
C ASP A 127 -34.06 52.90 26.81
N ALA A 128 -33.83 52.45 28.05
CA ALA A 128 -32.86 51.39 28.34
C ALA A 128 -33.24 50.05 27.66
N LEU A 129 -34.52 49.70 27.63
CA LEU A 129 -35.01 48.50 26.95
C LEU A 129 -34.84 48.59 25.42
N ILE A 130 -35.18 49.73 24.83
CA ILE A 130 -35.02 49.99 23.40
C ILE A 130 -33.55 49.96 23.02
N LYS A 131 -32.68 50.56 23.83
CA LYS A 131 -31.22 50.55 23.60
C LYS A 131 -30.66 49.12 23.61
N LYS A 132 -31.03 48.29 24.60
CA LYS A 132 -30.63 46.87 24.65
C LYS A 132 -31.08 46.11 23.40
N HIS A 133 -32.30 46.35 22.93
CA HIS A 133 -32.80 45.76 21.68
C HIS A 133 -31.93 46.16 20.49
N GLU A 134 -31.58 47.44 20.37
CA GLU A 134 -30.76 47.97 19.27
C GLU A 134 -29.34 47.41 19.29
N GLU A 135 -28.74 47.26 20.47
CA GLU A 135 -27.42 46.67 20.66
C GLU A 135 -27.42 45.14 20.39
N LEU A 136 -28.55 44.47 20.58
CA LEU A 136 -28.71 43.04 20.31
C LEU A 136 -28.80 42.72 18.81
N ILE A 137 -29.40 43.61 18.00
CA ILE A 137 -29.61 43.38 16.55
C ILE A 137 -28.32 42.98 15.82
N PRO A 138 -27.19 43.73 15.91
CA PRO A 138 -25.96 43.35 15.23
C PRO A 138 -25.45 41.96 15.63
N THR A 139 -25.59 41.60 16.91
CA THR A 139 -25.18 40.30 17.44
C THR A 139 -26.06 39.17 16.87
N VAL A 140 -27.37 39.40 16.76
CA VAL A 140 -28.31 38.45 16.14
C VAL A 140 -27.96 38.24 14.67
N LEU A 141 -27.78 39.32 13.92
CA LEU A 141 -27.45 39.25 12.49
C LEU A 141 -26.12 38.51 12.24
N LYS A 142 -25.09 38.80 13.05
CA LYS A 142 -23.81 38.07 12.99
C LYS A 142 -23.99 36.59 13.35
N THR A 143 -24.82 36.28 14.33
CA THR A 143 -25.08 34.89 14.74
C THR A 143 -25.86 34.12 13.68
N GLN A 144 -26.82 34.74 12.98
CA GLN A 144 -27.52 34.11 11.85
C GLN A 144 -26.57 33.61 10.78
N VAL A 145 -25.60 34.44 10.37
CA VAL A 145 -24.60 34.05 9.38
C VAL A 145 -23.79 32.83 9.87
N LYS A 146 -23.36 32.82 11.14
CA LYS A 146 -22.63 31.68 11.73
C LYS A 146 -23.47 30.42 11.81
N VAL A 147 -24.73 30.55 12.20
CA VAL A 147 -25.69 29.44 12.30
C VAL A 147 -25.89 28.78 10.94
N ASP A 148 -26.07 29.56 9.88
CA ASP A 148 -26.21 29.04 8.52
C ASP A 148 -24.92 28.36 8.04
N LEU A 149 -23.75 28.91 8.36
CA LEU A 149 -22.46 28.29 8.06
C LEU A 149 -22.30 26.95 8.80
N TYR A 150 -22.57 26.92 10.10
CA TYR A 150 -22.46 25.70 10.91
C TYR A 150 -23.42 24.64 10.41
N TRP A 151 -24.65 25.02 10.04
CA TRP A 151 -25.62 24.10 9.44
C TRP A 151 -25.08 23.45 8.16
N LYS A 152 -24.45 24.23 7.27
CA LYS A 152 -23.80 23.69 6.07
C LYS A 152 -22.68 22.71 6.42
N CYS A 153 -21.90 22.98 7.47
CA CYS A 153 -20.82 22.09 7.94
C CYS A 153 -21.37 20.78 8.53
N TYR A 154 -22.46 20.83 9.30
CA TYR A 154 -23.12 19.63 9.81
C TYR A 154 -23.75 18.79 8.69
N ALA A 155 -24.47 19.43 7.76
CA ALA A 155 -25.04 18.75 6.60
C ALA A 155 -23.95 18.09 5.73
N TYR A 156 -22.81 18.75 5.56
CA TYR A 156 -21.65 18.16 4.91
C TYR A 156 -21.11 16.92 5.64
N GLY A 157 -21.07 16.95 6.98
CA GLY A 157 -20.71 15.77 7.78
C GLY A 157 -21.65 14.57 7.56
N ASP A 158 -22.95 14.81 7.47
CA ASP A 158 -23.94 13.76 7.16
C ASP A 158 -23.75 13.18 5.75
N GLU A 159 -23.44 14.05 4.77
CA GLU A 159 -23.14 13.63 3.40
C GLU A 159 -21.85 12.79 3.33
N LEU A 160 -20.82 13.11 4.12
CA LEU A 160 -19.57 12.36 4.15
C LEU A 160 -19.71 10.95 4.75
N LYS A 161 -20.59 10.78 5.74
CA LYS A 161 -20.70 9.55 6.53
C LYS A 161 -20.75 8.25 5.70
N PRO A 162 -21.66 8.07 4.72
CA PRO A 162 -21.70 6.84 3.93
C PRO A 162 -20.44 6.60 3.08
N HIS A 163 -19.72 7.66 2.71
CA HIS A 163 -18.48 7.53 1.94
C HIS A 163 -17.29 7.16 2.82
N ILE A 164 -17.25 7.69 4.04
CA ILE A 164 -16.27 7.28 5.05
C ILE A 164 -16.48 5.81 5.42
N GLU A 165 -17.72 5.39 5.69
CA GLU A 165 -18.02 3.98 6.01
C GLU A 165 -17.67 3.03 4.85
N PHE A 166 -17.86 3.48 3.60
CA PHE A 166 -17.42 2.76 2.41
C PHE A 166 -15.89 2.61 2.34
N LEU A 167 -15.14 3.69 2.61
CA LEU A 167 -13.67 3.64 2.64
C LEU A 167 -13.17 2.75 3.77
N ASP A 168 -13.73 2.88 4.98
CA ASP A 168 -13.38 2.04 6.12
C ASP A 168 -13.60 0.55 5.80
N GLY A 169 -14.66 0.21 5.05
CA GLY A 169 -14.92 -1.16 4.60
C GLY A 169 -13.87 -1.71 3.63
N ILE A 170 -13.43 -0.90 2.65
CA ILE A 170 -12.37 -1.30 1.70
C ILE A 170 -11.01 -1.35 2.38
N MET A 171 -10.74 -0.41 3.29
CA MET A 171 -9.50 -0.40 4.07
C MET A 171 -9.39 -1.68 4.89
N LEU A 172 -10.45 -2.05 5.63
CA LEU A 172 -10.49 -3.26 6.46
C LEU A 172 -10.22 -4.53 5.65
N SER A 173 -10.82 -4.68 4.46
CA SER A 173 -10.56 -5.84 3.61
C SER A 173 -9.15 -5.81 3.01
N SER A 174 -8.61 -4.62 2.71
CA SER A 174 -7.31 -4.45 2.09
C SER A 174 -6.13 -4.67 3.06
N THR A 175 -6.36 -4.47 4.36
CA THR A 175 -5.33 -4.66 5.40
C THR A 175 -5.43 -5.99 6.14
N ARG A 176 -6.40 -6.85 5.81
CA ARG A 176 -6.54 -8.18 6.44
C ARG A 176 -5.39 -9.10 6.03
N ASP A 177 -4.93 -9.97 6.92
CA ASP A 177 -3.86 -10.92 6.59
C ASP A 177 -4.17 -11.75 5.33
N ILE A 178 -3.13 -12.02 4.55
CA ILE A 178 -3.18 -12.85 3.34
C ILE A 178 -2.70 -14.24 3.74
N ALA A 179 -3.51 -15.26 3.52
CA ALA A 179 -3.23 -16.63 3.93
C ALA A 179 -3.78 -17.68 2.92
N PRO A 180 -3.35 -17.64 1.64
CA PRO A 180 -3.82 -18.58 0.62
C PRO A 180 -3.35 -20.01 0.87
N SER A 181 -4.25 -20.97 0.68
CA SER A 181 -3.94 -22.40 0.81
C SER A 181 -3.38 -23.03 -0.47
N CYS A 182 -3.58 -22.38 -1.62
CA CYS A 182 -3.20 -22.81 -2.96
C CYS A 182 -3.31 -21.63 -3.95
N VAL A 183 -2.86 -21.81 -5.18
CA VAL A 183 -2.89 -20.78 -6.24
C VAL A 183 -4.31 -20.32 -6.57
N GLU A 184 -5.30 -21.22 -6.58
CA GLU A 184 -6.70 -20.87 -6.85
C GLU A 184 -7.25 -19.93 -5.76
N ASN A 185 -6.79 -20.08 -4.51
CA ASN A 185 -7.17 -19.15 -3.45
C ASN A 185 -6.54 -17.76 -3.66
N VAL A 186 -5.33 -17.69 -4.23
CA VAL A 186 -4.71 -16.43 -4.62
C VAL A 186 -5.54 -15.75 -5.70
N ASP A 187 -5.99 -16.49 -6.72
CA ASP A 187 -6.87 -15.97 -7.77
C ASP A 187 -8.17 -15.38 -7.22
N GLU A 188 -8.86 -16.11 -6.33
CA GLU A 188 -10.06 -15.56 -5.70
C GLU A 188 -9.78 -14.28 -4.89
N LEU A 189 -8.61 -14.18 -4.25
CA LEU A 189 -8.21 -12.98 -3.51
C LEU A 189 -7.90 -11.82 -4.46
N ILE A 190 -7.28 -12.09 -5.61
CA ILE A 190 -7.05 -11.11 -6.69
C ILE A 190 -8.38 -10.57 -7.19
N GLU A 191 -9.32 -11.43 -7.59
CA GLU A 191 -10.62 -11.01 -8.11
C GLU A 191 -11.40 -10.15 -7.10
N ARG A 192 -11.38 -10.53 -5.81
CA ARG A 192 -12.01 -9.73 -4.73
C ARG A 192 -11.35 -8.37 -4.58
N GLN A 193 -10.03 -8.29 -4.72
CA GLN A 193 -9.29 -7.03 -4.59
C GLN A 193 -9.49 -6.12 -5.81
N GLU A 194 -9.49 -6.66 -7.03
CA GLU A 194 -9.81 -5.94 -8.26
C GLU A 194 -11.23 -5.37 -8.22
N LYS A 195 -12.19 -6.13 -7.69
CA LYS A 195 -13.55 -5.65 -7.46
C LYS A 195 -13.58 -4.47 -6.49
N SER A 196 -12.79 -4.50 -5.42
CA SER A 196 -12.69 -3.40 -4.45
C SER A 196 -12.10 -2.13 -5.08
N LEU A 197 -11.04 -2.26 -5.89
CA LEU A 197 -10.47 -1.15 -6.65
C LEU A 197 -11.44 -0.58 -7.69
N THR A 198 -12.20 -1.44 -8.36
CA THR A 198 -13.25 -1.01 -9.30
C THR A 198 -14.32 -0.21 -8.56
N GLN A 199 -14.74 -0.66 -7.36
CA GLN A 199 -15.68 0.09 -6.52
C GLN A 199 -15.14 1.46 -6.12
N LEU A 200 -13.85 1.57 -5.75
CA LEU A 200 -13.22 2.88 -5.54
C LEU A 200 -13.34 3.74 -6.79
N GLU A 201 -13.00 3.21 -7.97
CA GLU A 201 -13.06 4.00 -9.20
C GLU A 201 -14.45 4.57 -9.49
N THR A 202 -15.52 3.80 -9.26
CA THR A 202 -16.89 4.28 -9.43
C THR A 202 -17.28 5.43 -8.48
N LYS A 203 -16.61 5.57 -7.34
CA LYS A 203 -16.86 6.63 -6.34
C LYS A 203 -15.89 7.81 -6.44
N ARG A 204 -14.86 7.72 -7.29
CA ARG A 204 -13.79 8.73 -7.40
C ARG A 204 -14.32 10.15 -7.59
N ASN A 205 -15.23 10.35 -8.54
CA ASN A 205 -15.75 11.70 -8.83
C ASN A 205 -16.59 12.25 -7.66
N VAL A 206 -17.40 11.40 -7.03
CA VAL A 206 -18.22 11.80 -5.88
C VAL A 206 -17.34 12.23 -4.70
N VAL A 207 -16.29 11.46 -4.39
CA VAL A 207 -15.36 11.82 -3.31
C VAL A 207 -14.57 13.09 -3.64
N LYS A 208 -14.13 13.24 -4.90
CA LYS A 208 -13.47 14.48 -5.36
C LYS A 208 -14.36 15.71 -5.19
N GLU A 209 -15.64 15.60 -5.51
CA GLU A 209 -16.62 16.68 -5.31
C GLU A 209 -16.83 16.99 -3.82
N LEU A 210 -16.93 15.96 -2.96
CA LEU A 210 -17.06 16.13 -1.51
C LEU A 210 -15.82 16.81 -0.90
N ILE A 211 -14.62 16.45 -1.34
CA ILE A 211 -13.38 17.13 -0.92
C ILE A 211 -13.41 18.60 -1.39
N GLY A 212 -13.80 18.86 -2.64
CA GLY A 212 -13.95 20.22 -3.16
C GLY A 212 -14.94 21.07 -2.35
N LYS A 213 -16.12 20.51 -2.03
CA LYS A 213 -17.13 21.16 -1.17
C LYS A 213 -16.59 21.44 0.23
N GLY A 214 -15.85 20.48 0.82
CA GLY A 214 -15.19 20.64 2.10
C GLY A 214 -14.20 21.81 2.10
N LYS A 215 -13.32 21.88 1.09
CA LYS A 215 -12.33 22.96 0.93
C LYS A 215 -12.97 24.34 0.82
N GLN A 216 -14.07 24.47 0.07
CA GLN A 216 -14.83 25.73 0.02
C GLN A 216 -15.39 26.14 1.39
N LEU A 217 -15.89 25.20 2.19
CA LEU A 217 -16.34 25.50 3.55
C LEU A 217 -15.17 25.95 4.45
N LEU A 218 -13.98 25.39 4.27
CA LEU A 218 -12.77 25.73 5.03
C LEU A 218 -12.25 27.15 4.80
N GLU A 219 -12.61 27.80 3.69
CA GLU A 219 -12.23 29.19 3.38
C GLU A 219 -12.89 30.21 4.32
N ASN A 220 -14.00 29.83 4.97
CA ASN A 220 -14.68 30.72 5.90
C ASN A 220 -13.94 30.78 7.26
N PRO A 221 -13.52 31.97 7.72
CA PRO A 221 -12.76 32.10 8.99
C PRO A 221 -13.61 31.76 10.21
N ASP A 222 -14.93 31.88 10.11
CA ASP A 222 -15.89 31.56 11.15
C ASP A 222 -16.32 30.07 11.14
N LYS A 223 -15.64 29.19 10.40
CA LYS A 223 -15.96 27.75 10.35
C LYS A 223 -15.85 27.07 11.74
N PRO A 224 -16.61 26.00 11.99
CA PRO A 224 -16.46 25.23 13.22
C PRO A 224 -15.18 24.38 13.19
N LYS A 225 -14.52 24.22 14.35
CA LYS A 225 -13.23 23.51 14.49
C LYS A 225 -13.25 22.05 14.02
N PHE A 226 -14.40 21.37 14.10
CA PHE A 226 -14.51 19.96 13.70
C PHE A 226 -14.41 19.76 12.17
N LEU A 227 -14.69 20.81 11.38
CA LEU A 227 -14.75 20.70 9.92
C LEU A 227 -13.40 20.29 9.34
N ASP A 228 -12.29 20.85 9.85
CA ASP A 228 -10.94 20.50 9.40
C ASP A 228 -10.67 18.99 9.55
N SER A 229 -11.09 18.38 10.66
CA SER A 229 -10.97 16.93 10.87
C SER A 229 -11.80 16.12 9.88
N HIS A 230 -13.03 16.53 9.58
CA HIS A 230 -13.90 15.84 8.63
C HIS A 230 -13.37 15.89 7.20
N VAL A 231 -12.91 17.06 6.74
CA VAL A 231 -12.32 17.22 5.41
C VAL A 231 -11.03 16.43 5.29
N LYS A 232 -10.16 16.50 6.31
CA LYS A 232 -8.92 15.74 6.37
C LYS A 232 -9.18 14.22 6.30
N ARG A 233 -10.17 13.72 7.05
CA ARG A 233 -10.51 12.28 7.07
C ARG A 233 -10.92 11.74 5.70
N ILE A 234 -11.71 12.47 4.92
CA ILE A 234 -12.11 12.01 3.58
C ILE A 234 -10.99 12.18 2.55
N GLU A 235 -10.15 13.23 2.69
CA GLU A 235 -9.01 13.48 1.79
C GLU A 235 -7.91 12.43 1.99
N GLU A 236 -7.38 12.29 3.21
CA GLU A 236 -6.33 11.31 3.52
C GLU A 236 -6.86 9.88 3.44
N GLY A 237 -8.07 9.63 3.95
CA GLY A 237 -8.67 8.29 3.94
C GLY A 237 -8.88 7.75 2.53
N TRP A 238 -9.14 8.61 1.55
CA TRP A 238 -9.26 8.20 0.14
C TRP A 238 -7.92 7.70 -0.41
N ASP A 239 -6.87 8.53 -0.27
CA ASP A 239 -5.55 8.23 -0.81
C ASP A 239 -4.93 7.02 -0.11
N ASP A 240 -5.00 6.96 1.23
CA ASP A 240 -4.50 5.84 2.03
C ASP A 240 -5.22 4.52 1.67
N THR A 241 -6.55 4.54 1.55
CA THR A 241 -7.33 3.34 1.18
C THR A 241 -6.93 2.86 -0.20
N LYS A 242 -6.78 3.78 -1.16
CA LYS A 242 -6.38 3.43 -2.52
C LYS A 242 -4.96 2.86 -2.56
N GLU A 243 -4.02 3.47 -1.85
CA GLU A 243 -2.63 2.98 -1.76
C GLU A 243 -2.59 1.57 -1.19
N LYS A 244 -3.24 1.33 -0.05
CA LYS A 244 -3.29 0.00 0.59
C LYS A 244 -3.98 -1.04 -0.30
N ALA A 245 -5.08 -0.66 -0.95
CA ALA A 245 -5.80 -1.54 -1.85
C ALA A 245 -4.97 -1.92 -3.10
N SER A 246 -4.22 -0.98 -3.66
CA SER A 246 -3.32 -1.22 -4.79
C SER A 246 -2.10 -2.05 -4.40
N ALA A 247 -1.46 -1.73 -3.27
CA ALA A 247 -0.32 -2.48 -2.75
C ALA A 247 -0.69 -3.94 -2.45
N ARG A 248 -1.89 -4.18 -1.91
CA ARG A 248 -2.39 -5.54 -1.71
C ARG A 248 -2.56 -6.29 -3.03
N LEU A 249 -3.16 -5.67 -4.05
CA LEU A 249 -3.33 -6.31 -5.36
C LEU A 249 -1.98 -6.69 -5.96
N GLN A 250 -1.00 -5.77 -5.90
CA GLN A 250 0.36 -6.04 -6.38
C GLN A 250 0.98 -7.25 -5.65
N LEU A 251 0.91 -7.29 -4.31
CA LEU A 251 1.43 -8.42 -3.53
C LEU A 251 0.76 -9.75 -3.90
N LEU A 252 -0.56 -9.74 -4.14
CA LEU A 252 -1.29 -10.93 -4.58
C LEU A 252 -0.88 -11.38 -5.98
N GLN A 253 -0.66 -10.45 -6.91
CA GLN A 253 -0.18 -10.74 -8.26
C GLN A 253 1.25 -11.31 -8.25
N GLU A 254 2.15 -10.71 -7.46
CA GLU A 254 3.52 -11.21 -7.25
C GLU A 254 3.51 -12.61 -6.62
N THR A 255 2.63 -12.82 -5.63
CA THR A 255 2.44 -14.14 -5.01
C THR A 255 1.96 -15.17 -6.02
N LYS A 256 0.98 -14.83 -6.88
CA LYS A 256 0.50 -15.74 -7.93
C LYS A 256 1.62 -16.11 -8.90
N ALA A 257 2.35 -15.12 -9.42
CA ALA A 257 3.46 -15.35 -10.33
C ALA A 257 4.54 -16.23 -9.68
N ALA A 258 4.80 -16.05 -8.38
CA ALA A 258 5.71 -16.89 -7.63
C ALA A 258 5.21 -18.34 -7.49
N TRP A 259 3.92 -18.57 -7.26
CA TRP A 259 3.34 -19.92 -7.26
C TRP A 259 3.51 -20.63 -8.61
N GLU A 260 3.20 -19.93 -9.71
CA GLU A 260 3.32 -20.45 -11.07
C GLU A 260 4.79 -20.74 -11.41
N GLY A 261 5.68 -19.78 -11.18
CA GLY A 261 7.12 -19.93 -11.41
C GLY A 261 7.77 -21.00 -10.54
N TYR A 262 7.32 -21.17 -9.29
CA TYR A 262 7.77 -22.26 -8.42
C TYR A 262 7.37 -23.62 -9.01
N ALA A 263 6.11 -23.81 -9.38
CA ALA A 263 5.63 -25.07 -9.96
C ALA A 263 6.31 -25.40 -11.29
N GLU A 264 6.43 -24.43 -12.20
CA GLU A 264 7.15 -24.60 -13.46
C GLU A 264 8.64 -24.91 -13.24
N GLY A 265 9.28 -24.20 -12.31
CA GLY A 265 10.68 -24.41 -11.96
C GLY A 265 10.94 -25.83 -11.43
N LEU A 266 10.05 -26.36 -10.58
CA LEU A 266 10.16 -27.74 -10.08
C LEU A 266 10.14 -28.79 -11.19
N VAL A 267 9.30 -28.60 -12.22
CA VAL A 267 9.25 -29.50 -13.38
C VAL A 267 10.53 -29.36 -14.21
N GLN A 268 10.91 -28.13 -14.56
CA GLN A 268 12.07 -27.87 -15.41
C GLN A 268 13.38 -28.37 -14.79
N ILE A 269 13.58 -28.16 -13.48
CA ILE A 269 14.79 -28.65 -12.80
C ILE A 269 14.82 -30.17 -12.71
N GLY A 270 13.65 -30.82 -12.59
CA GLY A 270 13.51 -32.27 -12.65
C GLY A 270 14.01 -32.82 -13.98
N ASP A 271 13.54 -32.26 -15.09
CA ASP A 271 13.98 -32.64 -16.44
C ASP A 271 15.48 -32.42 -16.65
N GLU A 272 16.03 -31.32 -16.13
CA GLU A 272 17.46 -31.03 -16.24
C GLU A 272 18.32 -31.98 -15.41
N PHE A 273 17.83 -32.44 -14.25
CA PHE A 273 18.47 -33.51 -13.50
C PHE A 273 18.52 -34.82 -14.29
N GLU A 274 17.43 -35.21 -14.95
CA GLU A 274 17.42 -36.43 -15.78
C GLU A 274 18.40 -36.33 -16.96
N LYS A 275 18.43 -35.19 -17.65
CA LYS A 275 19.42 -34.93 -18.72
C LYS A 275 20.86 -35.01 -18.19
N ALA A 276 21.13 -34.43 -17.03
CA ALA A 276 22.44 -34.50 -16.40
C ALA A 276 22.82 -35.97 -16.10
N GLU A 277 21.91 -36.76 -15.54
CA GLU A 277 22.14 -38.20 -15.30
C GLU A 277 22.43 -38.97 -16.58
N ASP A 278 21.73 -38.68 -17.67
CA ASP A 278 21.95 -39.31 -18.96
C ASP A 278 23.28 -38.91 -19.61
N GLU A 279 23.69 -37.65 -19.50
CA GLU A 279 25.01 -37.21 -19.95
C GLU A 279 26.13 -37.84 -19.14
N ILE A 280 25.96 -37.97 -17.81
CA ILE A 280 26.89 -38.71 -16.94
C ILE A 280 27.11 -40.13 -17.47
N LYS A 281 26.06 -40.85 -17.89
CA LYS A 281 26.19 -42.22 -18.43
C LYS A 281 27.02 -42.29 -19.72
N LYS A 282 27.07 -41.20 -20.49
CA LYS A 282 27.81 -41.11 -21.76
C LYS A 282 29.31 -40.81 -21.57
N VAL A 283 29.72 -40.29 -20.40
CA VAL A 283 31.12 -40.03 -20.06
C VAL A 283 31.90 -41.35 -19.95
N LYS A 284 32.83 -41.59 -20.89
CA LYS A 284 33.63 -42.82 -21.02
C LYS A 284 35.05 -42.49 -21.46
N LYS A 285 36.02 -43.34 -21.11
CA LYS A 285 37.40 -43.23 -21.59
C LYS A 285 37.47 -43.42 -23.11
N ARG A 286 38.34 -42.64 -23.77
CA ARG A 286 38.70 -42.76 -25.19
C ARG A 286 40.21 -42.92 -25.29
N PHE A 287 40.68 -43.98 -25.94
CA PHE A 287 42.11 -44.31 -25.98
C PHE A 287 42.82 -43.74 -27.21
N ASN A 288 42.09 -43.32 -28.24
CA ASN A 288 42.67 -42.51 -29.31
C ASN A 288 42.85 -41.07 -28.79
N LEU A 289 44.07 -40.55 -28.80
CA LEU A 289 44.42 -39.27 -28.17
C LEU A 289 43.59 -38.10 -28.71
N GLN A 290 43.48 -37.96 -30.03
CA GLN A 290 42.70 -36.87 -30.62
C GLN A 290 41.21 -36.99 -30.25
N SER A 291 40.63 -38.18 -30.40
CA SER A 291 39.24 -38.42 -29.99
C SER A 291 39.00 -38.23 -28.49
N ALA A 292 40.04 -38.39 -27.66
CA ALA A 292 39.96 -38.20 -26.22
C ALA A 292 39.94 -36.71 -25.85
N PHE A 293 40.75 -35.88 -26.52
CA PHE A 293 40.66 -34.43 -26.40
C PHE A 293 39.30 -33.90 -26.85
N ASP A 294 38.84 -34.32 -28.03
CA ASP A 294 37.57 -33.87 -28.60
C ASP A 294 36.37 -34.26 -27.70
N ASP A 295 36.35 -35.48 -27.15
CA ASP A 295 35.29 -35.90 -26.21
C ASP A 295 35.39 -35.14 -24.88
N LEU A 296 36.60 -34.94 -24.33
CA LEU A 296 36.78 -34.18 -23.09
C LEU A 296 36.27 -32.74 -23.21
N GLU A 297 36.66 -32.02 -24.27
CA GLU A 297 36.20 -30.66 -24.52
C GLU A 297 34.67 -30.61 -24.62
N LYS A 298 34.08 -31.56 -25.36
CA LYS A 298 32.63 -31.71 -25.46
C LYS A 298 31.98 -31.94 -24.09
N ARG A 299 32.53 -32.82 -23.25
CA ARG A 299 31.98 -33.11 -21.91
C ARG A 299 32.12 -31.92 -20.96
N GLN A 300 33.23 -31.21 -20.98
CA GLN A 300 33.44 -30.00 -20.19
C GLN A 300 32.44 -28.92 -20.56
N LYS A 301 32.18 -28.71 -21.86
CA LYS A 301 31.18 -27.77 -22.34
C LYS A 301 29.76 -28.14 -21.89
N ILE A 302 29.34 -29.39 -22.11
CA ILE A 302 28.02 -29.88 -21.69
C ILE A 302 27.84 -29.74 -20.17
N PHE A 303 28.87 -30.10 -19.39
CA PHE A 303 28.83 -29.94 -17.94
C PHE A 303 28.66 -28.47 -17.52
N ALA A 304 29.42 -27.55 -18.12
CA ALA A 304 29.32 -26.13 -17.83
C ALA A 304 27.91 -25.58 -18.16
N ASP A 305 27.38 -25.93 -19.32
CA ASP A 305 26.04 -25.51 -19.76
C ASP A 305 24.94 -26.06 -18.83
N THR A 306 24.99 -27.35 -18.49
CA THR A 306 24.06 -27.99 -17.54
C THR A 306 24.17 -27.37 -16.14
N LYS A 307 25.39 -27.16 -15.63
CA LYS A 307 25.61 -26.55 -14.32
C LYS A 307 24.98 -25.15 -14.24
N ASN A 308 25.29 -24.30 -15.20
CA ASN A 308 24.75 -22.93 -15.25
C ASN A 308 23.22 -22.94 -15.34
N THR A 309 22.65 -23.84 -16.13
CA THR A 309 21.19 -23.97 -16.28
C THR A 309 20.53 -24.41 -14.97
N VAL A 310 21.05 -25.47 -14.34
CA VAL A 310 20.54 -25.98 -13.06
C VAL A 310 20.65 -24.93 -11.95
N GLU A 311 21.78 -24.24 -11.82
CA GLU A 311 21.99 -23.20 -10.81
C GLU A 311 21.04 -22.01 -11.02
N THR A 312 20.79 -21.62 -12.27
CA THR A 312 19.85 -20.54 -12.61
C THR A 312 18.41 -20.91 -12.27
N ILE A 313 17.95 -22.11 -12.65
CA ILE A 313 16.60 -22.59 -12.34
C ILE A 313 16.44 -22.74 -10.82
N TYR A 314 17.42 -23.31 -10.13
CA TYR A 314 17.37 -23.47 -8.68
C TYR A 314 17.27 -22.14 -7.94
N LYS A 315 18.01 -21.12 -8.38
CA LYS A 315 17.90 -19.78 -7.83
C LYS A 315 16.49 -19.21 -8.03
N SER A 316 15.92 -19.34 -9.23
CA SER A 316 14.54 -18.91 -9.51
C SER A 316 13.51 -19.62 -8.61
N ILE A 317 13.69 -20.92 -8.35
CA ILE A 317 12.84 -21.68 -7.40
C ILE A 317 12.95 -21.10 -5.99
N GLN A 318 14.16 -20.74 -5.53
CA GLN A 318 14.36 -20.12 -4.21
C GLN A 318 13.72 -18.74 -4.13
N ASP A 319 13.92 -17.89 -5.14
CA ASP A 319 13.33 -16.54 -5.19
C ASP A 319 11.79 -16.62 -5.15
N ASN A 320 11.20 -17.53 -5.93
CA ASN A 320 9.75 -17.78 -5.92
C ASN A 320 9.27 -18.37 -4.59
N TYR A 321 10.03 -19.28 -3.99
CA TYR A 321 9.74 -19.84 -2.67
C TYR A 321 9.68 -18.74 -1.59
N ASP A 322 10.63 -17.81 -1.59
CA ASP A 322 10.68 -16.72 -0.61
C ASP A 322 9.46 -15.81 -0.73
N ILE A 323 9.11 -15.38 -1.96
CA ILE A 323 7.92 -14.55 -2.21
C ILE A 323 6.64 -15.28 -1.77
N MET A 324 6.48 -16.53 -2.18
CA MET A 324 5.30 -17.33 -1.88
C MET A 324 5.13 -17.55 -0.37
N THR A 325 6.22 -17.77 0.36
CA THR A 325 6.16 -18.04 1.81
C THR A 325 5.87 -16.81 2.68
N MET A 326 5.94 -15.59 2.13
CA MET A 326 5.50 -14.38 2.83
C MET A 326 4.01 -14.39 3.15
N THR A 327 3.21 -15.05 2.30
CA THR A 327 1.74 -15.09 2.42
C THR A 327 1.22 -16.48 2.78
N LEU A 328 2.06 -17.51 2.70
CA LEU A 328 1.66 -18.88 2.97
C LEU A 328 1.28 -19.10 4.45
N PRO A 329 0.19 -19.83 4.76
CA PRO A 329 -0.10 -20.28 6.11
C PRO A 329 1.03 -21.12 6.70
N ASP A 330 1.32 -20.96 7.99
CA ASP A 330 2.45 -21.65 8.65
C ASP A 330 2.39 -23.17 8.52
N GLU A 331 1.20 -23.76 8.62
CA GLU A 331 0.96 -25.19 8.45
C GLU A 331 1.39 -25.74 7.07
N LYS A 332 1.35 -24.89 6.04
CA LYS A 332 1.73 -25.25 4.67
C LYS A 332 3.22 -25.05 4.41
N LYS A 333 3.91 -24.21 5.20
CA LYS A 333 5.34 -23.89 4.97
C LYS A 333 6.21 -25.13 5.08
N ASP A 334 5.86 -26.06 5.97
CA ASP A 334 6.62 -27.29 6.16
C ASP A 334 6.55 -28.26 4.97
N PHE A 335 5.46 -28.24 4.21
CA PHE A 335 5.35 -29.04 2.98
C PHE A 335 6.30 -28.50 1.91
N VAL A 336 6.21 -27.20 1.61
CA VAL A 336 7.03 -26.54 0.59
C VAL A 336 8.53 -26.59 0.97
N LYS A 337 8.87 -26.44 2.26
CA LYS A 337 10.24 -26.63 2.77
C LYS A 337 10.81 -28.00 2.45
N LYS A 338 10.00 -29.06 2.56
CA LYS A 338 10.43 -30.43 2.25
C LYS A 338 10.68 -30.61 0.75
N GLU A 339 9.85 -30.02 -0.10
CA GLU A 339 10.04 -30.06 -1.55
C GLU A 339 11.33 -29.34 -1.99
N VAL A 340 11.56 -28.12 -1.50
CA VAL A 340 12.82 -27.38 -1.77
C VAL A 340 14.02 -28.16 -1.27
N LYS A 341 13.93 -28.81 -0.10
CA LYS A 341 15.00 -29.68 0.40
C LYS A 341 15.26 -30.87 -0.53
N ALA A 342 14.22 -31.53 -1.03
CA ALA A 342 14.37 -32.64 -1.96
C ALA A 342 15.03 -32.22 -3.28
N VAL A 343 14.71 -31.03 -3.80
CA VAL A 343 15.41 -30.44 -4.95
C VAL A 343 16.88 -30.17 -4.63
N THR A 344 17.14 -29.58 -3.45
CA THR A 344 18.50 -29.28 -2.97
C THR A 344 19.35 -30.55 -2.86
N ASP A 345 18.81 -31.63 -2.33
CA ASP A 345 19.51 -32.91 -2.22
C ASP A 345 19.82 -33.49 -3.62
N LYS A 346 18.92 -33.32 -4.60
CA LYS A 346 19.14 -33.75 -5.99
C LYS A 346 20.18 -32.93 -6.75
N LEU A 347 20.47 -31.69 -6.35
CA LEU A 347 21.57 -30.89 -6.94
C LEU A 347 22.92 -31.62 -6.92
N GLY A 348 23.10 -32.59 -6.02
CA GLY A 348 24.27 -33.46 -6.00
C GLY A 348 24.58 -34.19 -7.32
N VAL A 349 23.62 -34.29 -8.26
CA VAL A 349 23.89 -34.78 -9.62
C VAL A 349 24.93 -33.95 -10.37
N VAL A 350 24.93 -32.63 -10.19
CA VAL A 350 25.91 -31.72 -10.83
C VAL A 350 27.31 -32.02 -10.31
N ASN A 351 27.46 -32.23 -9.01
CA ASN A 351 28.74 -32.61 -8.40
C ASN A 351 29.24 -33.96 -8.92
N LYS A 352 28.34 -34.96 -9.05
CA LYS A 352 28.69 -36.26 -9.65
C LYS A 352 29.14 -36.13 -11.10
N PHE A 353 28.52 -35.22 -11.86
CA PHE A 353 28.92 -34.95 -13.24
C PHE A 353 30.33 -34.34 -13.28
N GLU A 354 30.57 -33.31 -12.46
CA GLU A 354 31.88 -32.66 -12.34
C GLU A 354 32.99 -33.67 -12.02
N GLU A 355 32.77 -34.51 -11.00
CA GLU A 355 33.74 -35.55 -10.61
C GLU A 355 34.05 -36.52 -11.75
N LYS A 356 33.04 -36.89 -12.54
CA LYS A 356 33.23 -37.83 -13.64
C LYS A 356 33.99 -37.19 -14.81
N VAL A 357 33.71 -35.93 -15.13
CA VAL A 357 34.45 -35.16 -16.13
C VAL A 357 35.91 -34.97 -15.69
N LYS A 358 36.15 -34.60 -14.42
CA LYS A 358 37.50 -34.49 -13.85
C LYS A 358 38.29 -35.80 -13.94
N LYS A 359 37.65 -36.95 -13.69
CA LYS A 359 38.30 -38.26 -13.86
C LYS A 359 38.71 -38.52 -15.31
N ILE A 360 37.92 -38.08 -16.29
CA ILE A 360 38.30 -38.18 -17.71
C ILE A 360 39.41 -37.19 -18.05
N GLU A 361 39.35 -35.96 -17.53
CA GLU A 361 40.42 -34.98 -17.72
C GLU A 361 41.77 -35.49 -17.24
N THR A 362 41.84 -36.04 -16.02
CA THR A 362 43.06 -36.69 -15.50
C THR A 362 43.53 -37.81 -16.42
N PHE A 363 42.62 -38.65 -16.92
CA PHE A 363 42.96 -39.73 -17.84
C PHE A 363 43.50 -39.22 -19.18
N VAL A 364 42.88 -38.21 -19.80
CA VAL A 364 43.35 -37.62 -21.07
C VAL A 364 44.73 -36.98 -20.89
N ASN A 365 44.97 -36.31 -19.76
CA ASN A 365 46.28 -35.74 -19.43
C ASN A 365 47.36 -36.82 -19.30
N SER A 366 47.05 -37.95 -18.64
CA SER A 366 47.94 -39.11 -18.58
C SER A 366 48.23 -39.70 -19.97
N LEU A 367 47.18 -39.88 -20.80
CA LEU A 367 47.32 -40.41 -22.16
C LEU A 367 48.20 -39.51 -23.05
N ASN A 368 48.05 -38.19 -22.91
CA ASN A 368 48.90 -37.21 -23.59
C ASN A 368 50.36 -37.27 -23.11
N GLY A 369 50.58 -37.46 -21.81
CA GLY A 369 51.91 -37.67 -21.24
C GLY A 369 52.58 -38.93 -21.80
N PHE A 370 51.83 -40.03 -21.90
CA PHE A 370 52.29 -41.29 -22.49
C PHE A 370 52.67 -41.13 -23.97
N ASP A 371 51.82 -40.49 -24.79
CA ASP A 371 52.10 -40.21 -26.21
C ASP A 371 53.40 -39.39 -26.39
N LYS A 372 53.59 -38.34 -25.58
CA LYS A 372 54.83 -37.53 -25.60
C LYS A 372 56.06 -38.35 -25.22
N SER A 373 55.94 -39.23 -24.22
CA SER A 373 57.03 -40.12 -23.83
C SER A 373 57.37 -41.11 -24.94
N LEU A 374 56.38 -41.69 -25.61
CA LEU A 374 56.60 -42.60 -26.74
C LEU A 374 57.27 -41.90 -27.92
N LYS A 375 56.84 -40.69 -28.28
CA LYS A 375 57.48 -39.89 -29.34
C LYS A 375 58.94 -39.59 -29.01
N THR A 376 59.22 -39.20 -27.77
CA THR A 376 60.60 -38.95 -27.29
C THR A 376 61.46 -40.21 -27.34
N LEU A 377 60.93 -41.35 -26.92
CA LEU A 377 61.63 -42.64 -26.99
C LEU A 377 61.89 -43.06 -28.44
N ASN A 378 60.94 -42.83 -29.35
CA ASN A 378 61.10 -43.17 -30.76
C ASN A 378 62.18 -42.33 -31.45
N THR A 379 62.23 -41.02 -31.18
CA THR A 379 63.31 -40.15 -31.68
C THR A 379 64.66 -40.62 -31.14
N TRP A 380 64.78 -40.80 -29.82
CA TRP A 380 66.02 -41.28 -29.22
C TRP A 380 66.46 -42.64 -29.79
N MET A 381 65.52 -43.57 -30.01
CA MET A 381 65.82 -44.88 -30.59
C MET A 381 66.38 -44.77 -32.01
N THR A 382 65.83 -43.87 -32.82
CA THR A 382 66.32 -43.61 -34.19
C THR A 382 67.73 -43.04 -34.18
N ASP A 383 68.01 -42.12 -33.26
CA ASP A 383 69.34 -41.53 -33.08
C ASP A 383 70.34 -42.58 -32.58
N ALA A 384 69.96 -43.39 -31.60
CA ALA A 384 70.79 -44.48 -31.05
C ALA A 384 71.10 -45.56 -32.11
N GLU A 385 70.12 -45.89 -32.97
CA GLU A 385 70.32 -46.81 -34.08
C GLU A 385 71.30 -46.24 -35.13
N THR A 386 71.26 -44.93 -35.36
CA THR A 386 72.23 -44.23 -36.22
C THR A 386 73.64 -44.28 -35.62
N GLN A 387 73.79 -43.96 -34.33
CA GLN A 387 75.07 -44.03 -33.62
C GLN A 387 75.65 -45.45 -33.63
N LEU A 388 74.82 -46.47 -33.38
CA LEU A 388 75.25 -47.87 -33.40
C LEU A 388 75.71 -48.30 -34.81
N ASN A 389 74.99 -47.86 -35.85
CA ASN A 389 75.38 -48.11 -37.23
C ASN A 389 76.69 -47.42 -37.60
N ASP A 390 76.94 -46.20 -37.11
CA ASP A 390 78.19 -45.50 -37.32
C ASP A 390 79.36 -46.19 -36.62
N ILE A 391 79.19 -46.60 -35.35
CA ILE A 391 80.20 -47.37 -34.59
C ILE A 391 80.55 -48.67 -35.33
N LYS A 392 79.55 -49.37 -35.90
CA LYS A 392 79.74 -50.64 -36.60
C LYS A 392 80.41 -50.46 -37.96
N ASN A 393 79.90 -49.55 -38.79
CA ASN A 393 80.24 -49.45 -40.21
C ASN A 393 81.40 -48.49 -40.50
N ASN A 394 81.72 -47.57 -39.60
CA ASN A 394 82.87 -46.65 -39.69
C ASN A 394 83.94 -46.97 -38.63
N SER A 395 84.01 -48.23 -38.18
CA SER A 395 84.92 -48.68 -37.13
C SER A 395 86.41 -48.51 -37.47
N ASP A 396 86.75 -48.40 -38.75
CA ASP A 396 88.07 -48.09 -39.30
C ASP A 396 88.52 -46.65 -39.07
N LYS A 397 87.56 -45.75 -38.81
CA LYS A 397 87.79 -44.31 -38.56
C LYS A 397 87.74 -43.95 -37.07
N MET A 398 87.60 -44.93 -36.19
CA MET A 398 87.50 -44.75 -34.73
C MET A 398 88.59 -45.54 -34.01
N THR A 399 89.14 -44.98 -32.92
CA THR A 399 90.07 -45.72 -32.07
C THR A 399 89.33 -46.82 -31.29
N PRO A 400 90.01 -47.92 -30.90
CA PRO A 400 89.41 -48.95 -30.04
C PRO A 400 88.81 -48.38 -28.75
N GLU A 401 89.49 -47.42 -28.12
CA GLU A 401 89.05 -46.74 -26.91
C GLU A 401 87.77 -45.93 -27.14
N ASP A 402 87.68 -45.13 -28.21
CA ASP A 402 86.49 -44.35 -28.54
C ASP A 402 85.28 -45.26 -28.81
N ARG A 403 85.48 -46.40 -29.49
CA ARG A 403 84.39 -47.36 -29.74
C ARG A 403 83.86 -47.95 -28.45
N VAL A 404 84.73 -48.30 -27.51
CA VAL A 404 84.31 -48.83 -26.21
C VAL A 404 83.56 -47.77 -25.41
N SER A 405 84.07 -46.54 -25.34
CA SER A 405 83.41 -45.44 -24.63
C SER A 405 82.00 -45.17 -25.17
N LEU A 406 81.87 -44.97 -26.49
CA LEU A 406 80.58 -44.71 -27.14
C LEU A 406 79.59 -45.87 -26.96
N THR A 407 80.08 -47.12 -27.00
CA THR A 407 79.21 -48.29 -26.79
C THR A 407 78.75 -48.40 -25.34
N MET A 408 79.61 -48.07 -24.36
CA MET A 408 79.26 -48.07 -22.93
C MET A 408 78.26 -46.96 -22.61
N GLU A 409 78.46 -45.75 -23.12
CA GLU A 409 77.50 -44.64 -22.98
C GLU A 409 76.12 -45.02 -23.55
N LEU A 410 76.09 -45.60 -24.76
CA LEU A 410 74.85 -46.06 -25.38
C LEU A 410 74.16 -47.15 -24.52
N GLN A 411 74.94 -48.04 -23.89
CA GLN A 411 74.40 -49.08 -23.02
C GLN A 411 73.77 -48.51 -21.74
N GLU A 412 74.41 -47.52 -21.12
CA GLU A 412 73.84 -46.81 -19.95
C GLU A 412 72.55 -46.06 -20.32
N ASP A 413 72.55 -45.37 -21.46
CA ASP A 413 71.35 -44.70 -21.98
C ASP A 413 70.20 -45.67 -22.24
N VAL A 414 70.49 -46.83 -22.86
CA VAL A 414 69.48 -47.90 -23.06
C VAL A 414 68.89 -48.36 -21.73
N ALA A 415 69.73 -48.60 -20.72
CA ALA A 415 69.25 -49.01 -19.40
C ALA A 415 68.32 -47.95 -18.78
N ALA A 416 68.67 -46.66 -18.88
CA ALA A 416 67.84 -45.56 -18.41
C ALA A 416 66.48 -45.47 -19.15
N LYS A 417 66.47 -45.63 -20.49
CA LYS A 417 65.22 -45.62 -21.26
C LYS A 417 64.31 -46.82 -20.98
N VAL A 418 64.88 -47.99 -20.67
CA VAL A 418 64.12 -49.18 -20.26
C VAL A 418 63.33 -48.92 -18.98
N GLU A 419 63.89 -48.18 -18.01
CA GLU A 419 63.14 -47.82 -16.79
C GLU A 419 61.95 -46.90 -17.10
N ILE A 420 62.11 -45.92 -17.99
CA ILE A 420 61.01 -45.05 -18.44
C ILE A 420 59.88 -45.88 -19.06
N ILE A 421 60.24 -46.87 -19.90
CA ILE A 421 59.26 -47.78 -20.51
C ILE A 421 58.53 -48.60 -19.44
N ARG A 422 59.23 -49.10 -18.42
CA ARG A 422 58.61 -49.86 -17.32
C ARG A 422 57.63 -49.02 -16.51
N GLU A 423 58.00 -47.77 -16.20
CA GLU A 423 57.13 -46.84 -15.48
C GLU A 423 55.88 -46.50 -16.28
N ASN A 424 56.03 -46.19 -17.57
CA ASN A 424 54.91 -45.94 -18.47
C ASN A 424 53.95 -47.14 -18.59
N ILE A 425 54.49 -48.36 -18.70
CA ILE A 425 53.68 -49.58 -18.73
C ILE A 425 52.88 -49.76 -17.44
N LYS A 426 53.49 -49.49 -16.28
CA LYS A 426 52.82 -49.58 -14.98
C LYS A 426 51.66 -48.58 -14.88
N ASN A 427 51.90 -47.33 -15.28
CA ASN A 427 50.88 -46.28 -15.26
C ASN A 427 49.70 -46.58 -16.20
N GLU A 428 49.95 -47.17 -17.37
CA GLU A 428 48.88 -47.60 -18.29
C GLU A 428 48.11 -48.82 -17.76
N GLU A 429 48.78 -49.77 -17.09
CA GLU A 429 48.10 -50.91 -16.45
C GLU A 429 47.09 -50.43 -15.39
N GLU A 430 47.44 -49.42 -14.60
CA GLU A 430 46.56 -48.77 -13.62
C GLU A 430 45.40 -47.98 -14.26
N ASN A 431 45.60 -47.43 -15.46
CA ASN A 431 44.59 -46.66 -16.20
C ASN A 431 43.66 -47.53 -17.07
N SER A 432 44.03 -48.78 -17.34
CA SER A 432 43.25 -49.76 -18.11
C SER A 432 42.17 -50.45 -17.26
N SER A 433 41.06 -50.91 -17.87
CA SER A 433 40.10 -51.76 -17.16
C SER A 433 40.69 -53.16 -16.90
N PRO A 434 40.22 -53.92 -15.89
CA PRO A 434 40.70 -55.28 -15.61
C PRO A 434 40.61 -56.25 -16.81
N LYS A 435 39.69 -56.01 -17.74
CA LYS A 435 39.56 -56.80 -18.99
C LYS A 435 40.67 -56.46 -19.99
N GLU A 436 41.08 -55.20 -20.07
CA GLU A 436 42.13 -54.71 -20.96
C GLU A 436 43.53 -55.03 -20.41
N THR A 437 43.73 -54.95 -19.09
CA THR A 437 44.96 -55.41 -18.42
C THR A 437 45.20 -56.91 -18.66
N ARG A 438 44.13 -57.71 -18.81
CA ARG A 438 44.21 -59.14 -19.11
C ARG A 438 44.64 -59.41 -20.56
N PHE A 439 44.25 -58.55 -21.50
CA PHE A 439 44.68 -58.63 -22.90
C PHE A 439 46.14 -58.22 -23.07
N LEU A 440 46.58 -57.14 -22.41
CA LEU A 440 47.99 -56.72 -22.38
C LEU A 440 48.89 -57.78 -21.72
N ARG A 441 48.42 -58.44 -20.66
CA ARG A 441 49.12 -59.59 -20.06
C ARG A 441 49.24 -60.79 -20.99
N MET A 442 48.22 -61.09 -21.80
CA MET A 442 48.28 -62.18 -22.79
C MET A 442 49.26 -61.88 -23.95
N LEU A 443 49.40 -60.61 -24.35
CA LEU A 443 50.39 -60.21 -25.35
C LEU A 443 51.83 -60.29 -24.82
N LYS A 444 52.06 -59.99 -23.53
CA LYS A 444 53.35 -60.20 -22.86
C LYS A 444 53.78 -61.67 -22.87
N THR A 445 52.87 -62.62 -22.64
CA THR A 445 53.20 -64.06 -22.67
C THR A 445 53.42 -64.62 -24.07
N SER A 446 52.79 -64.05 -25.11
CA SER A 446 52.91 -64.59 -26.48
C SER A 446 54.09 -64.04 -27.29
N ARG A 447 54.79 -62.99 -26.80
CA ARG A 447 56.01 -62.44 -27.43
C ARG A 447 57.31 -62.76 -26.68
N MET A 448 57.22 -63.43 -25.52
CA MET A 448 58.37 -63.95 -24.78
C MET A 448 58.64 -65.46 -25.06
N SER A 449 57.81 -66.09 -25.89
CA SER A 449 58.11 -67.34 -26.59
C SER A 449 58.57 -67.04 -28.00
#